data_AF-A0A7Z0J428-F1
#
_entry.id   AF-A0A7Z0J428-F1
#
_cell.length_a   1.000
_cell.length_b   1.000
_cell.length_c   1.000
_cell.angle_alpha   90.00
_cell.angle_beta   90.00
_cell.angle_gamma   90.00
#
_symmetry.space_group_name_H-M   'P 1'
#
loop_
_entity.id
_entity.type
_entity.pdbx_description
1 polymer ?
#
loop_
_entity_poly.entity_id
_entity_poly.type
_entity_poly.pdbx_seq_one_letter_code
_entity_poly.pdbx_strand_id
1 'polypeptide(L)'
;MELIAIVLWVVAAVLFTASFDMLRSVNPDSRLPFFFGKPPNNPPQVAMVRLLAFILFLVSAWIFSDAYGRAMGPLVIVIGALPGCLRNYLHNRRIAAAEGTS
;
A
#
# COMPACT_ATOMS: atom_id res chain seq x y z
N MET A 1 -4.15 15.15 -19.44
CA MET A 1 -4.76 14.63 -18.20
C MET A 1 -4.23 13.26 -17.83
N GLU A 2 -4.08 12.34 -18.80
CA GLU A 2 -3.61 10.97 -18.57
C GLU A 2 -2.19 10.89 -17.98
N LEU A 3 -1.24 11.68 -18.50
CA LEU A 3 0.12 11.72 -17.94
C LEU A 3 0.11 12.10 -16.44
N ILE A 4 -0.70 13.08 -16.06
CA ILE A 4 -0.84 13.50 -14.66
C ILE A 4 -1.43 12.35 -13.84
N ALA A 5 -2.46 11.66 -14.34
CA ALA A 5 -3.05 10.51 -13.66
C ALA A 5 -2.05 9.37 -13.46
N ILE A 6 -1.19 9.09 -14.45
CA ILE A 6 -0.11 8.10 -14.36
C ILE A 6 0.91 8.52 -13.30
N VAL A 7 1.36 9.78 -13.30
CA VAL A 7 2.32 10.27 -12.31
C VAL A 7 1.75 10.16 -10.90
N LEU A 8 0.51 10.62 -10.69
CA LEU A 8 -0.18 10.48 -9.40
C LEU A 8 -0.31 9.02 -8.97
N TRP A 9 -0.62 8.13 -9.90
CA TRP A 9 -0.74 6.69 -9.65
C TRP A 9 0.60 6.07 -9.23
N VAL A 10 1.69 6.38 -9.94
CA VAL A 10 3.03 5.88 -9.61
C VAL A 10 3.47 6.40 -8.25
N VAL A 11 3.30 7.69 -7.98
CA VAL A 11 3.65 8.29 -6.68
C VAL A 11 2.82 7.65 -5.55
N ALA A 12 1.52 7.45 -5.77
CA ALA A 12 0.65 6.76 -4.81
C ALA A 12 1.13 5.33 -4.52
N ALA A 13 1.47 4.56 -5.55
CA ALA A 13 1.96 3.18 -5.40
C ALA A 13 3.30 3.12 -4.64
N VAL A 14 4.21 4.05 -4.91
CA VAL A 14 5.48 4.18 -4.20
C VAL A 14 5.24 4.52 -2.73
N LEU A 15 4.43 5.55 -2.43
CA LEU A 15 4.12 5.95 -1.06
C LEU A 15 3.40 4.84 -0.28
N PHE A 16 2.44 4.18 -0.91
CA PHE A 16 1.73 3.05 -0.32
C PHE A 16 2.70 1.92 0.06
N THR A 17 3.59 1.55 -0.87
CA THR A 17 4.64 0.55 -0.63
C THR A 17 5.61 0.98 0.47
N ALA A 18 6.07 2.23 0.43
CA ALA A 18 6.96 2.81 1.44
C ALA A 18 6.33 2.77 2.84
N SER A 19 5.01 2.97 2.95
CA SER A 19 4.32 2.86 4.24
C SER A 19 4.45 1.47 4.89
N PHE A 20 4.45 0.40 4.09
CA PHE A 20 4.69 -0.94 4.60
C PHE A 20 6.16 -1.16 4.97
N ASP A 21 7.09 -0.61 4.20
CA ASP A 21 8.51 -0.70 4.52
C ASP A 21 8.85 0.04 5.82
N MET A 22 8.24 1.20 6.07
CA MET A 22 8.33 1.92 7.34
C MET A 22 7.77 1.11 8.51
N LEU A 23 6.64 0.41 8.31
CA LEU A 23 6.11 -0.48 9.34
C LEU A 23 6.99 -1.70 9.60
N ARG A 24 7.64 -2.25 8.56
CA ARG A 24 8.56 -3.38 8.72
C ARG A 24 9.85 -2.98 9.42
N SER A 25 10.40 -1.80 9.13
CA SER A 25 11.64 -1.36 9.77
C SER A 25 11.48 -1.18 11.28
N VAL A 26 10.29 -0.81 11.75
CA VAL A 26 9.99 -0.67 13.19
C VAL A 26 9.38 -1.93 13.83
N ASN A 27 9.07 -2.96 13.04
CA ASN A 27 8.56 -4.26 13.49
C ASN A 27 9.20 -5.42 12.68
N PRO A 28 10.54 -5.60 12.75
CA PRO A 28 11.24 -6.57 11.91
C PRO A 28 10.81 -8.02 12.21
N ASP A 29 10.49 -8.32 13.47
CA ASP A 29 10.24 -9.70 13.94
C ASP A 29 8.77 -9.97 14.24
N SER A 30 7.87 -9.08 13.80
CA SER A 30 6.44 -9.21 14.09
C SER A 30 5.62 -9.26 12.81
N ARG A 31 4.52 -10.02 12.87
CA ARG A 31 3.51 -10.05 11.81
C ARG A 31 2.81 -8.70 11.73
N LEU A 32 2.60 -8.22 10.51
CA LEU A 32 1.95 -6.94 10.24
C LEU A 32 0.53 -7.12 9.70
N PRO A 33 -0.48 -6.43 10.27
CA PRO A 33 -1.84 -6.47 9.77
C PRO A 33 -1.94 -5.78 8.40
N PHE A 34 -2.76 -6.35 7.51
CA PHE A 34 -3.03 -5.76 6.19
C PHE A 34 -4.02 -4.59 6.27
N PHE A 35 -5.16 -4.79 6.93
CA PHE A 35 -6.25 -3.80 7.01
C PHE A 35 -6.80 -3.63 8.44
N PHE A 36 -6.95 -4.73 9.17
CA PHE A 36 -7.47 -4.74 10.54
C PHE A 36 -6.44 -5.29 11.51
N GLY A 37 -6.30 -4.64 12.66
CA GLY A 37 -5.30 -4.93 13.69
C GLY A 37 -4.32 -3.78 13.88
N LYS A 38 -3.77 -3.66 15.10
CA LYS A 38 -2.77 -2.65 15.44
C LYS A 38 -1.39 -3.32 15.45
N PRO A 39 -0.42 -2.86 14.63
CA PRO A 39 0.95 -3.36 14.73
C PRO A 39 1.56 -2.95 16.08
N PRO A 40 2.52 -3.72 16.62
CA PRO A 40 3.13 -3.44 17.93
C PRO A 40 3.67 -2.01 18.04
N ASN A 41 4.47 -1.59 17.05
CA ASN A 41 4.92 -0.22 16.87
C ASN A 41 4.25 0.38 15.63
N ASN A 42 3.49 1.46 15.80
CA ASN A 42 2.80 2.15 14.71
C ASN A 42 3.13 3.65 14.70
N PRO A 43 4.20 4.07 13.98
CA PRO A 43 4.55 5.47 13.89
C PRO A 43 3.43 6.28 13.22
N PRO A 44 3.07 7.48 13.72
CA PRO A 44 2.01 8.30 13.13
C PRO A 44 2.29 8.68 11.66
N GLN A 45 3.57 8.74 11.28
CA GLN A 45 4.00 9.01 9.92
C GLN A 45 3.49 7.97 8.92
N VAL A 46 3.37 6.69 9.34
CA VAL A 46 2.84 5.62 8.48
C VAL A 46 1.40 5.93 8.08
N ALA A 47 0.57 6.36 9.04
CA ALA A 47 -0.82 6.72 8.78
C ALA A 47 -0.92 7.91 7.83
N MET A 48 -0.07 8.93 8.00
CA MET A 48 -0.02 10.09 7.11
C MET A 48 0.40 9.71 5.68
N VAL A 49 1.44 8.89 5.53
CA VAL A 49 1.92 8.42 4.21
C VAL A 49 0.86 7.56 3.52
N ARG A 50 0.17 6.68 4.25
CA ARG A 50 -0.95 5.90 3.72
C ARG A 50 -2.09 6.79 3.27
N LEU A 51 -2.50 7.75 4.11
CA LEU A 51 -3.58 8.67 3.78
C LEU A 51 -3.27 9.47 2.51
N LEU A 52 -2.04 9.98 2.39
CA LEU A 52 -1.58 10.67 1.19
C LEU A 52 -1.62 9.75 -0.04
N ALA A 53 -1.10 8.52 0.07
CA ALA A 53 -1.17 7.54 -1.02
C ALA A 53 -2.61 7.25 -1.45
N PHE A 54 -3.53 7.09 -0.50
CA PHE A 54 -4.96 6.88 -0.77
C PHE A 54 -5.58 8.06 -1.51
N ILE A 55 -5.31 9.30 -1.08
CA ILE A 55 -5.82 10.50 -1.75
C ILE A 55 -5.33 10.54 -3.21
N LEU A 56 -4.03 10.31 -3.43
CA LEU A 56 -3.46 10.31 -4.78
C LEU A 56 -4.02 9.20 -5.66
N PHE A 57 -4.25 8.01 -5.10
CA PHE A 57 -4.94 6.92 -5.79
C PHE A 57 -6.37 7.30 -6.18
N LEU A 58 -7.14 7.93 -5.28
CA LEU A 58 -8.51 8.33 -5.57
C LEU A 58 -8.57 9.40 -6.67
N VAL A 59 -7.68 10.40 -6.62
CA VAL A 59 -7.60 11.44 -7.67
C VAL A 59 -7.23 10.81 -9.01
N SER A 60 -6.22 9.95 -9.04
CA SER A 60 -5.82 9.23 -10.26
C SER A 60 -6.95 8.35 -10.80
N ALA A 61 -7.60 7.57 -9.93
CA ALA A 61 -8.70 6.68 -10.28
C ALA A 61 -9.91 7.43 -10.85
N TRP A 62 -10.20 8.63 -10.32
CA TRP A 62 -11.25 9.50 -10.85
C TRP A 62 -10.95 9.93 -12.29
N ILE A 63 -9.71 10.38 -12.56
CA ILE A 63 -9.28 10.78 -13.92
C ILE A 63 -9.33 9.58 -14.88
N PHE A 64 -8.86 8.41 -14.47
CA PHE A 64 -8.95 7.20 -15.30
C PHE A 64 -10.39 6.73 -15.54
N SER A 65 -11.27 6.90 -14.55
CA SER A 65 -12.69 6.55 -14.68
C SER A 65 -13.42 7.44 -15.67
N ASP A 66 -13.07 8.73 -15.70
CA ASP A 66 -13.60 9.70 -16.65
C ASP A 66 -13.14 9.38 -18.09
N ALA A 67 -11.85 9.05 -18.26
CA ALA A 67 -11.26 8.78 -19.57
C ALA A 67 -11.61 7.41 -20.16
N TYR A 68 -11.69 6.36 -19.35
CA TYR A 68 -11.77 4.96 -19.83
C TYR A 68 -12.96 4.18 -19.25
N GLY A 69 -13.87 4.87 -18.55
CA GLY A 69 -15.07 4.30 -17.97
C GLY A 69 -14.94 3.92 -16.50
N ARG A 70 -16.08 3.88 -15.81
CA ARG A 70 -16.17 3.77 -14.34
C ARG A 70 -15.47 2.55 -13.72
N ALA A 71 -15.29 1.47 -14.49
CA ALA A 71 -14.60 0.26 -14.02
C ALA A 71 -13.08 0.45 -13.89
N MET A 72 -12.48 1.41 -14.59
CA MET A 72 -11.03 1.60 -14.60
C MET A 72 -10.48 2.16 -13.30
N GLY A 73 -11.23 3.01 -12.59
CA GLY A 73 -10.83 3.57 -11.30
C GLY A 73 -10.46 2.50 -10.25
N PRO A 74 -11.38 1.57 -9.91
CA PRO A 74 -11.07 0.50 -8.98
C PRO A 74 -9.90 -0.39 -9.43
N LEU A 75 -9.79 -0.67 -10.74
CA LEU A 75 -8.70 -1.50 -11.28
C LEU A 75 -7.34 -0.86 -11.05
N VAL A 76 -7.17 0.44 -11.33
CA VAL A 76 -5.89 1.10 -11.13
C VAL A 76 -5.48 1.13 -9.65
N ILE A 77 -6.44 1.30 -8.72
CA ILE A 77 -6.16 1.24 -7.28
C ILE A 77 -5.64 -0.14 -6.90
N VAL A 78 -6.32 -1.20 -7.33
CA VAL A 78 -5.91 -2.59 -7.04
C VAL A 78 -4.50 -2.85 -7.58
N ILE A 79 -4.24 -2.54 -8.86
CA ILE A 79 -2.95 -2.78 -9.50
C ILE A 79 -1.83 -2.00 -8.78
N GLY A 80 -2.09 -0.74 -8.42
CA GLY A 80 -1.11 0.11 -7.73
C GLY A 80 -0.81 -0.35 -6.30
N ALA A 81 -1.77 -0.97 -5.61
CA ALA A 81 -1.60 -1.46 -4.25
C ALA A 81 -0.86 -2.81 -4.17
N LEU A 82 -0.83 -3.59 -5.26
CA LEU A 82 -0.27 -4.94 -5.29
C LEU A 82 1.18 -5.04 -4.79
N PRO A 83 2.13 -4.17 -5.18
CA PRO A 83 3.52 -4.29 -4.72
C PRO A 83 3.66 -4.19 -3.20
N GLY A 84 2.96 -3.24 -2.56
CA GLY A 84 2.95 -3.08 -1.11
C GLY A 84 2.36 -4.30 -0.40
N CYS A 85 1.23 -4.81 -0.92
CA CYS A 85 0.57 -6.00 -0.40
C CYS A 85 1.44 -7.26 -0.53
N LEU A 86 2.05 -7.48 -1.70
CA LEU A 86 2.91 -8.64 -1.96
C LEU A 86 4.11 -8.64 -1.01
N ARG A 87 4.77 -7.49 -0.84
CA ARG A 87 5.89 -7.40 0.09
C ARG A 87 5.45 -7.67 1.53
N ASN A 88 4.25 -7.26 1.93
CA ASN A 88 3.74 -7.49 3.29
C ASN A 88 3.42 -8.97 3.51
N TYR A 89 2.85 -9.61 2.49
CA TYR A 89 2.62 -11.04 2.48
C TYR A 89 3.93 -11.83 2.62
N LEU A 90 4.95 -11.49 1.83
CA LEU A 90 6.26 -12.14 1.88
C LEU A 90 6.94 -11.96 3.25
N HIS A 91 6.82 -10.78 3.86
CA HIS A 91 7.30 -10.53 5.22
C HIS A 91 6.60 -11.44 6.24
N ASN A 92 5.27 -11.42 6.27
CA ASN A 92 4.50 -12.23 7.21
C ASN A 92 4.74 -13.74 7.01
N ARG A 93 4.94 -14.20 5.77
CA ARG A 93 5.28 -15.59 5.49
C ARG A 93 6.64 -15.99 6.08
N ARG A 94 7.62 -15.08 6.06
CA ARG A 94 8.94 -15.31 6.69
C ARG A 94 8.83 -15.40 8.20
N ILE A 95 8.09 -14.50 8.84
CA ILE A 95 7.88 -14.52 10.30
C ILE A 95 7.12 -15.79 10.73
N ALA A 96 6.06 -16.16 10.00
CA ALA A 96 5.33 -17.39 10.28
C ALA A 96 6.19 -18.65 10.14
N ALA A 97 7.13 -18.68 9.19
CA ALA A 97 8.06 -19.79 9.05
C ALA A 97 9.06 -19.86 10.23
N ALA A 98 9.50 -18.72 10.75
CA ALA A 98 10.40 -18.65 11.91
C ALA A 98 9.70 -19.09 13.22
N GLU A 99 8.45 -18.70 13.42
CA GLU A 99 7.63 -19.13 14.57
C GLU A 99 7.30 -20.63 14.54
N GLY A 100 7.23 -21.25 13.35
CA GLY A 100 6.99 -22.70 13.23
C GLY A 100 8.22 -23.57 13.52
N THR A 101 9.40 -22.97 13.67
CA THR A 101 10.67 -23.66 13.96
C THR A 101 11.15 -23.50 15.41
N SER A 102 10.44 -22.73 16.23
CA SER A 102 10.69 -22.56 17.68
C SER A 102 9.78 -23.45 18.50
#